data_AF-A0A401QFQ6-F1
#
_entry.id   AF-A0A401QFQ6-F1
#
_cell.length_a   1.000
_cell.length_b   1.000
_cell.length_c   1.000
_cell.angle_alpha   90.00
_cell.angle_beta   90.00
_cell.angle_gamma   90.00
#
_symmetry.space_group_name_H-M   'P 1'
#
loop_
_entity.id
_entity.type
_entity.pdbx_description
1 polymer ?
#
loop_
_entity_poly.entity_id
_entity_poly.type
_entity_poly.pdbx_seq_one_letter_code
_entity_poly.pdbx_strand_id
1 'polypeptide(L)'
;MKYVPQWDSLLFLGTPIIETVEDMIKMGVYVNDLNLHDSSRELILAGTQQSAELQLALDQPVTQEEAPFSPSPARYTGTGGGPFSPSPAC
;
A
#
# COMPACT_ATOMS: atom_id res chain seq x y z
N MET A 1 35.97 -0.44 5.18
CA MET A 1 37.16 -1.10 5.77
C MET A 1 38.14 -0.03 6.18
N LYS A 2 38.65 -0.07 7.41
CA LYS A 2 39.60 0.91 7.94
C LYS A 2 40.73 0.19 8.66
N TYR A 3 41.96 0.54 8.32
CA TYR A 3 43.13 0.08 9.07
C TYR A 3 43.30 0.89 10.34
N VAL A 4 43.49 0.21 11.47
CA VAL A 4 43.70 0.83 12.79
C VAL A 4 45.14 0.49 13.24
N PRO A 5 46.10 1.41 13.08
CA PRO A 5 47.52 1.11 13.31
C PRO A 5 47.85 0.80 14.77
N GLN A 6 47.08 1.31 15.74
CA GLN A 6 47.29 1.02 17.16
C GLN A 6 47.01 -0.44 17.51
N TRP A 7 46.17 -1.12 16.73
CA TRP A 7 45.75 -2.51 16.95
C TRP A 7 46.28 -3.46 15.87
N ASP A 8 47.09 -2.95 14.93
CA ASP A 8 47.60 -3.69 13.76
C ASP A 8 46.50 -4.53 13.08
N SER A 9 45.30 -3.95 12.92
CA SER A 9 44.10 -4.67 12.52
C SER A 9 43.25 -3.91 11.50
N LEU A 10 42.56 -4.65 10.64
CA LEU A 10 41.57 -4.13 9.70
C LEU A 10 40.16 -4.24 10.29
N LEU A 11 39.50 -3.09 10.48
CA LEU A 11 38.13 -3.03 10.94
C LEU A 11 37.18 -3.00 9.73
N PHE A 12 36.19 -3.89 9.74
CA PHE A 12 35.07 -3.87 8.82
C PHE A 12 33.79 -3.52 9.57
N LEU A 13 33.22 -2.36 9.25
CA LEU A 13 31.91 -1.94 9.72
C LEU A 13 30.98 -2.00 8.51
N GLY A 14 29.84 -2.67 8.67
CA GLY A 14 28.81 -2.77 7.66
C GLY A 14 27.50 -3.22 8.30
N THR A 15 26.40 -2.81 7.71
CA THR A 15 25.06 -3.28 8.05
C THR A 15 24.69 -4.38 7.04
N PRO A 16 24.15 -5.53 7.48
CA PRO A 16 23.65 -6.54 6.56
C PRO A 16 22.50 -5.96 5.71
N ILE A 17 22.41 -6.39 4.45
CA ILE A 17 21.31 -5.99 3.57
C ILE A 17 20.14 -6.92 3.86
N ILE A 18 19.07 -6.36 4.42
CA ILE A 18 17.87 -7.09 4.81
C ILE A 18 16.66 -6.28 4.35
N GLU A 19 15.80 -6.89 3.54
CA GLU A 19 14.63 -6.22 2.96
C GLU A 19 13.32 -6.66 3.64
N THR A 20 13.26 -7.92 4.09
CA THR A 20 12.04 -8.52 4.64
C THR A 20 12.26 -9.16 6.00
N VAL A 21 11.18 -9.33 6.76
CA VAL A 21 11.21 -10.05 8.04
C VAL A 21 11.51 -11.54 7.82
N GLU A 22 11.10 -12.13 6.69
CA GLU A 22 11.46 -13.51 6.36
C GLU A 22 12.98 -13.70 6.20
N ASP A 23 13.68 -12.72 5.63
CA ASP A 23 15.13 -12.80 5.46
C ASP A 23 15.87 -12.71 6.80
N MET A 24 15.35 -11.94 7.75
CA MET A 24 15.85 -11.91 9.13
C MET A 24 15.78 -13.31 9.78
N ILE A 25 14.66 -14.00 9.60
CA ILE A 25 14.44 -15.35 10.14
C ILE A 25 15.43 -16.35 9.50
N LYS A 26 15.61 -16.28 8.18
CA LYS A 26 16.58 -17.16 7.47
C LYS A 26 18.02 -16.95 7.94
N MET A 27 18.38 -15.70 8.28
CA MET A 27 19.71 -15.35 8.78
C MET A 27 19.87 -15.56 10.28
N GLY A 28 18.79 -15.85 11.02
CA GLY A 28 18.82 -15.98 12.48
C GLY A 28 19.10 -14.67 13.22
N VAL A 29 18.82 -13.53 12.57
CA VAL A 29 19.01 -12.19 13.12
C VAL A 29 17.65 -11.64 13.56
N TYR A 30 17.60 -10.97 14.70
CA TYR A 30 16.38 -10.37 15.23
C TYR A 30 16.40 -8.85 15.12
N VAL A 31 15.23 -8.23 15.20
CA VAL A 31 15.07 -6.76 15.15
C VAL A 31 15.88 -6.05 16.24
N ASN A 32 16.11 -6.72 17.37
CA ASN A 32 16.94 -6.19 18.46
C ASN A 32 18.45 -6.19 18.16
N ASP A 33 18.89 -6.99 17.19
CA ASP A 33 20.30 -7.02 16.76
C ASP A 33 20.61 -5.85 15.80
N LEU A 34 19.58 -5.22 15.24
CA LEU A 34 19.71 -4.04 14.39
C LEU A 34 19.93 -2.79 15.24
N ASN A 35 20.82 -1.92 14.77
CA ASN A 35 21.14 -0.68 15.46
C ASN A 35 19.95 0.30 15.42
N LEU A 36 19.60 0.89 16.56
CA LEU A 36 18.51 1.87 16.67
C LEU A 36 18.81 3.20 15.97
N HIS A 37 20.09 3.53 15.82
CA HIS A 37 20.53 4.75 15.13
C HIS A 37 20.62 4.60 13.61
N ASP A 38 20.46 3.37 13.11
CA ASP A 38 20.46 3.07 11.68
C ASP A 38 19.01 2.91 11.19
N SER A 39 18.75 3.30 9.95
CA SER A 39 17.40 3.24 9.37
C SER A 39 16.97 1.81 9.02
N SER A 40 17.86 0.84 9.10
CA SER A 40 17.59 -0.59 8.83
C SER A 40 16.43 -1.15 9.65
N ARG A 41 16.31 -0.75 10.92
CA ARG A 41 15.17 -1.15 11.78
C ARG A 41 13.85 -0.57 11.28
N GLU A 42 13.85 0.72 10.93
CA GLU A 42 12.63 1.39 10.42
C GLU A 42 12.22 0.85 9.06
N LEU A 43 13.19 0.54 8.19
CA LEU A 43 12.94 0.00 6.85
C LEU A 43 12.20 -1.34 6.91
N ILE A 44 12.64 -2.26 7.75
CA ILE A 44 11.99 -3.57 7.96
C ILE A 44 10.56 -3.39 8.49
N LEU A 45 10.39 -2.55 9.51
CA LEU A 45 9.10 -2.36 10.17
C LEU A 45 8.11 -1.64 9.25
N ALA A 46 8.55 -0.61 8.52
CA ALA A 46 7.72 0.12 7.57
C ALA A 46 7.29 -0.76 6.40
N GLY A 47 8.17 -1.63 5.88
CA GLY A 47 7.80 -2.59 4.82
C GLY A 47 6.69 -3.54 5.28
N THR A 48 6.75 -3.99 6.53
CA THR A 48 5.72 -4.85 7.13
C THR A 48 4.38 -4.10 7.27
N GLN A 49 4.44 -2.85 7.76
CA GLN A 49 3.25 -2.01 7.94
C GLN A 49 2.59 -1.66 6.60
N GLN A 50 3.36 -1.28 5.58
CA GLN A 50 2.83 -0.96 4.25
C GLN A 50 2.16 -2.18 3.59
N SER A 51 2.73 -3.38 3.77
CA SER A 51 2.12 -4.62 3.28
C SER A 51 0.77 -4.88 3.94
N ALA A 52 0.66 -4.65 5.26
CA ALA A 52 -0.59 -4.80 5.99
C ALA A 52 -1.66 -3.77 5.58
N GLU A 53 -1.29 -2.50 5.44
CA GLU A 53 -2.20 -1.45 4.97
C GLU A 53 -2.71 -1.73 3.55
N LEU A 54 -1.84 -2.21 2.66
CA LEU A 54 -2.22 -2.59 1.31
C LEU A 54 -3.18 -3.79 1.28
N GLN A 55 -2.93 -4.82 2.10
CA GLN A 55 -3.85 -5.95 2.25
C GLN A 55 -5.21 -5.50 2.76
N LEU A 56 -5.26 -4.61 3.76
CA LEU A 56 -6.51 -4.06 4.28
C LEU A 56 -7.27 -3.24 3.23
N ALA A 57 -6.57 -2.45 2.40
CA ALA A 57 -7.19 -1.72 1.31
C ALA A 57 -7.75 -2.64 0.21
N LEU A 58 -7.12 -3.79 -0.04
CA LEU A 58 -7.59 -4.81 -0.98
C LEU A 58 -8.78 -5.62 -0.42
N ASP A 59 -8.80 -5.88 0.89
CA ASP A 59 -9.87 -6.61 1.58
C ASP A 59 -11.14 -5.77 1.81
N GLN A 60 -11.08 -4.45 1.59
CA GLN A 60 -12.30 -3.66 1.49
C GLN A 60 -13.08 -4.17 0.28
N PRO A 61 -14.31 -4.69 0.44
CA PRO A 61 -15.16 -4.91 -0.71
C PRO A 61 -15.29 -3.54 -1.37
N VAL A 62 -15.06 -3.48 -2.69
CA VAL A 62 -15.48 -2.34 -3.50
C VAL A 62 -16.97 -2.16 -3.20
N THR A 63 -17.28 -1.34 -2.22
CA THR A 63 -18.64 -0.97 -1.92
C THR A 63 -18.96 -0.04 -3.05
N GLN A 64 -19.64 -0.61 -4.05
CA GLN A 64 -20.21 0.08 -5.18
C GLN A 64 -21.21 1.10 -4.63
N GLU A 65 -20.72 2.25 -4.18
CA GLU A 65 -21.46 3.48 -4.02
C GLU A 65 -20.93 4.38 -5.14
N GLU A 66 -21.61 4.66 -6.24
CA GLU A 66 -22.98 4.41 -6.66
C GLU A 66 -22.94 3.96 -8.13
N ALA A 67 -23.99 3.27 -8.59
CA ALA A 67 -24.34 3.32 -9.99
C ALA A 67 -25.13 4.62 -10.24
N PRO A 68 -24.59 5.68 -10.87
CA PRO A 68 -25.41 6.79 -11.27
C PRO A 68 -25.97 6.46 -12.65
N PHE A 69 -26.88 5.50 -12.73
CA PHE A 69 -27.96 5.46 -13.72
C PHE A 69 -28.75 4.16 -13.53
N SER A 70 -29.76 4.20 -12.68
CA SER A 70 -30.94 3.39 -12.98
C SER A 70 -31.56 3.98 -14.26
N PRO A 71 -31.68 3.25 -15.38
CA PRO A 71 -32.58 3.71 -16.42
C PRO A 71 -33.99 3.56 -15.84
N SER A 72 -34.62 4.69 -15.49
CA SER A 72 -36.06 4.71 -15.19
C SER A 72 -36.77 4.07 -16.39
N PRO A 73 -37.67 3.09 -16.18
CA PRO A 73 -38.36 2.47 -17.30
C PRO A 73 -39.21 3.56 -17.96
N ALA A 74 -38.83 3.95 -19.17
CA ALA A 74 -39.64 4.78 -20.03
C ALA A 74 -41.03 4.14 -20.11
N ARG A 75 -42.01 4.73 -19.42
CA ARG A 75 -43.40 4.31 -19.49
C ARG A 75 -43.91 4.74 -20.86
N TYR A 76 -43.67 3.89 -21.86
CA TYR A 76 -44.15 4.09 -23.23
C TYR A 76 -45.66 3.82 -23.23
N THR A 77 -46.45 4.81 -22.79
CA THR A 77 -47.87 4.83 -23.12
C THR A 77 -47.98 5.31 -24.55
N GLY A 78 -47.95 4.36 -25.48
CA GLY A 78 -48.28 4.66 -26.87
C GLY A 78 -49.74 5.11 -26.95
N THR A 79 -49.97 6.32 -27.44
CA THR A 79 -51.03 6.65 -28.41
C THR A 79 -50.83 8.07 -28.93
N GLY A 80 -50.52 8.21 -30.22
CA GLY A 80 -50.97 9.33 -31.05
C GLY A 80 -50.20 10.67 -31.00
N GLY A 81 -49.36 10.89 -32.01
CA GLY A 81 -49.13 12.14 -32.76
C GLY A 81 -49.05 13.51 -32.04
N GLY A 82 -47.86 14.11 -32.04
CA GLY A 82 -47.67 15.57 -31.92
C GLY A 82 -46.36 15.97 -31.23
N PRO A 83 -45.60 16.97 -31.71
CA PRO A 83 -44.32 17.36 -31.11
C PRO A 83 -44.58 18.31 -29.94
N PHE A 84 -44.28 17.88 -28.71
CA PHE A 84 -44.25 18.78 -27.55
C PHE A 84 -42.83 18.84 -26.98
N SER A 85 -42.32 20.07 -26.97
CA SER A 85 -41.02 20.50 -26.47
C SER A 85 -40.79 20.15 -24.99
N PRO A 86 -39.55 19.84 -24.57
CA PRO A 86 -39.24 19.71 -23.15
C PRO A 86 -39.26 21.10 -22.48
N SER A 87 -40.03 21.24 -21.40
CA SER A 87 -39.94 22.41 -20.51
C SER A 87 -38.91 22.13 -19.41
N PRO A 88 -38.03 23.08 -19.06
CA PRO A 88 -37.03 22.88 -18.02
C PRO A 88 -37.67 23.00 -16.64
N ALA A 89 -37.46 22.01 -15.77
CA ALA A 89 -37.67 22.19 -14.34
C ALA A 89 -36.49 23.00 -13.78
N CYS A 90 -36.80 24.03 -12.99
CA CYS A 90 -35.87 24.89 -12.27
C CYS A 90 -34.90 24.13 -11.37
#